data_AF-A0A2D9C7D1-F1
#
_entry.id   AF-A0A2D9C7D1-F1
#
_cell.length_a   1.000
_cell.length_b   1.000
_cell.length_c   1.000
_cell.angle_alpha   90.00
_cell.angle_beta   90.00
_cell.angle_gamma   90.00
#
_symmetry.space_group_name_H-M   'P 1'
#
loop_
_entity.id
_entity.type
_entity.pdbx_description
1 polymer ?
#
loop_
_entity_poly.entity_id
_entity_poly.type
_entity_poly.pdbx_seq_one_letter_code
_entity_poly.pdbx_strand_id
1 'polypeptide(L)'
;MKEVGLDIDNDGKPDLSLDLKTIILVVGGIISLTMTYSTLTKQIELNKQEIEVAKQLPPQKSHDLLEQKIQFLENKIDVEAKRLDKIEDKIYKR
;
A
#
# COMPACT_ATOMS: atom_id res chain seq x y z
N MET A 1 53.67 2.12 18.99
CA MET A 1 52.57 3.00 18.53
C MET A 1 51.55 3.01 19.65
N LYS A 2 51.09 4.19 20.09
CA LYS A 2 50.16 4.30 21.22
C LYS A 2 48.76 3.98 20.70
N GLU A 3 48.19 2.85 21.11
CA GLU A 3 46.80 2.49 20.78
C GLU A 3 45.89 3.54 21.42
N VAL A 4 45.24 4.33 20.58
CA VAL A 4 44.13 5.20 20.97
C VAL A 4 42.86 4.37 20.80
N GLY A 5 42.31 3.89 21.91
CA GLY A 5 41.05 3.15 21.93
C GLY A 5 39.90 4.04 22.39
N LEU A 6 38.71 3.80 21.82
CA LEU A 6 37.46 4.44 22.20
C LEU A 6 36.78 3.58 23.26
N ASP A 7 36.47 4.21 24.39
CA ASP A 7 35.68 3.66 25.51
C ASP A 7 34.25 4.21 25.36
N ILE A 8 33.30 3.34 25.02
CA ILE A 8 31.92 3.68 24.69
C ILE A 8 31.02 3.48 25.91
N ASP A 9 31.32 2.51 26.76
CA ASP A 9 30.54 2.19 27.96
C ASP A 9 31.08 2.80 29.27
N ASN A 10 32.20 3.53 29.18
CA ASN A 10 32.86 4.27 30.26
C ASN A 10 33.32 3.36 31.41
N ASP A 11 33.74 2.13 31.10
CA ASP A 11 34.30 1.17 32.05
C ASP A 11 35.82 1.31 32.26
N GLY A 12 36.46 2.25 31.55
CA GLY A 12 37.89 2.53 31.61
C GLY A 12 38.74 1.58 30.76
N LYS A 13 38.13 0.65 30.01
CA LYS A 13 38.78 -0.20 29.03
C LYS A 13 38.37 0.24 27.62
N PRO A 14 39.31 0.27 26.66
CA PRO A 14 38.95 0.59 25.28
C PRO A 14 38.12 -0.54 24.65
N ASP A 15 36.87 -0.25 24.30
CA ASP A 15 35.95 -1.16 23.59
C ASP A 15 36.34 -1.35 22.12
N LEU A 16 36.77 -0.27 21.48
CA LEU A 16 37.17 -0.24 20.08
C LEU A 16 38.63 0.21 19.97
N SER A 17 39.48 -0.67 19.43
CA SER A 17 40.80 -0.27 18.96
C SER A 17 40.69 0.39 17.58
N LEU A 18 41.41 1.50 17.34
CA LEU A 18 41.55 2.11 16.01
C LEU A 18 42.48 1.27 15.11
N ASP A 19 42.13 0.00 14.92
CA ASP A 19 42.71 -0.89 13.91
C ASP A 19 41.91 -0.80 12.60
N LEU A 20 42.55 -1.14 11.48
CA LEU A 20 41.97 -1.10 10.14
C LEU A 20 40.67 -1.91 10.07
N LYS A 21 40.59 -3.05 10.78
CA LYS A 21 39.38 -3.89 10.85
C LYS A 21 38.20 -3.15 11.47
N THR A 22 38.46 -2.41 12.55
CA THR A 22 37.45 -1.62 13.25
C THR A 22 36.95 -0.47 12.37
N ILE A 23 37.86 0.21 11.67
CA ILE A 23 37.50 1.28 10.73
C ILE A 23 36.62 0.73 9.60
N ILE A 24 36.99 -0.41 9.02
CA ILE A 24 36.20 -1.07 7.97
C ILE A 24 34.80 -1.45 8.50
N LEU A 25 34.71 -1.98 9.72
CA LEU A 25 33.43 -2.35 10.34
C LEU A 25 32.55 -1.12 10.56
N VAL A 26 33.10 -0.03 11.09
CA VAL A 26 32.35 1.22 11.34
C VAL A 26 31.88 1.84 10.02
N VAL A 27 32.75 1.92 9.01
CA VAL A 27 32.40 2.45 7.69
C VAL A 27 31.32 1.57 7.04
N GLY A 28 31.46 0.25 7.10
CA GLY A 28 30.44 -0.70 6.63
C GLY A 28 29.11 -0.53 7.35
N GLY A 29 29.13 -0.33 8.66
CA GLY A 29 27.94 -0.04 9.48
C GLY A 29 27.23 1.25 9.06
N ILE A 30 27.97 2.34 8.85
CA ILE A 30 27.41 3.62 8.40
C ILE A 30 26.80 3.50 7.00
N ILE A 31 27.49 2.82 6.08
CA ILE A 31 26.99 2.59 4.72
C ILE A 31 25.69 1.74 4.77
N SER A 32 25.67 0.70 5.60
CA SER A 32 24.47 -0.14 5.78
C SER A 32 23.29 0.66 6.31
N LEU A 33 23.50 1.49 7.34
CA LEU A 33 22.44 2.33 7.93
C LEU A 33 21.91 3.36 6.92
N THR A 34 22.79 4.01 6.17
CA THR A 34 22.39 5.02 5.18
C THR A 34 21.62 4.39 4.02
N MET A 35 22.05 3.23 3.51
CA MET A 35 21.30 2.48 2.49
C MET A 35 19.93 2.02 2.99
N THR A 36 19.86 1.53 4.24
CA THR A 36 18.61 1.10 4.86
C THR A 36 17.64 2.28 4.98
N TYR A 37 18.11 3.42 5.50
CA TYR A 37 17.31 4.62 5.62
C TYR A 37 16.79 5.11 4.26
N SER A 38 17.65 5.15 3.24
CA SER A 38 17.26 5.53 1.88
C SER A 38 16.20 4.59 1.30
N THR A 39 16.38 3.28 1.47
CA THR A 39 15.45 2.26 0.98
C THR A 39 14.08 2.38 1.66
N LEU A 40 14.05 2.52 2.98
CA LEU A 40 12.81 2.71 3.74
C LEU A 40 12.10 3.99 3.31
N THR A 41 12.84 5.09 3.15
CA THR A 41 12.26 6.37 2.70
C THR A 41 11.58 6.23 1.33
N LYS A 42 12.25 5.55 0.39
CA LYS A 42 11.70 5.30 -0.95
C LYS A 42 10.46 4.41 -0.92
N GLN A 43 10.45 3.38 -0.08
CA GLN A 43 9.28 2.50 0.09
C GLN A 43 8.10 3.26 0.70
N ILE A 44 8.35 4.12 1.69
CA ILE A 44 7.30 4.97 2.29
C ILE A 44 6.70 5.90 1.23
N GLU A 45 7.54 6.51 0.39
CA GLU A 45 7.08 7.41 -0.67
C GLU A 45 6.22 6.68 -1.71
N LEU A 46 6.65 5.49 -2.14
CA LEU A 46 5.87 4.64 -3.05
C LEU A 46 4.51 4.28 -2.44
N ASN A 47 4.51 3.75 -1.21
CA ASN A 47 3.29 3.34 -0.53
C ASN A 47 2.34 4.52 -0.31
N LYS A 48 2.88 5.72 -0.06
CA LYS A 48 2.08 6.94 0.08
C LYS A 48 1.35 7.27 -1.22
N GLN A 49 2.04 7.18 -2.37
CA GLN A 49 1.42 7.39 -3.68
C GLN A 49 0.32 6.35 -3.96
N GLU A 50 0.57 5.08 -3.67
CA GLU A 50 -0.43 4.02 -3.84
C GLU A 50 -1.67 4.24 -2.96
N ILE A 51 -1.48 4.68 -1.71
CA ILE A 51 -2.59 5.01 -0.80
C ILE A 51 -3.39 6.21 -1.32
N GLU A 52 -2.73 7.23 -1.86
CA GLU A 52 -3.43 8.39 -2.45
C GLU A 52 -4.30 8.00 -3.64
N VAL A 53 -3.81 7.09 -4.50
CA VAL A 53 -4.62 6.49 -5.58
C VAL A 53 -5.77 5.66 -5.01
N ALA A 54 -5.51 4.82 -4.01
CA ALA A 54 -6.54 3.98 -3.40
C ALA A 54 -7.65 4.79 -2.73
N LYS A 55 -7.35 5.98 -2.19
CA LYS A 55 -8.35 6.90 -1.62
C LYS A 55 -9.29 7.49 -2.68
N GLN A 56 -8.87 7.58 -3.93
CA GLN A 56 -9.72 8.07 -5.04
C GLN A 56 -10.65 6.98 -5.57
N LEU A 57 -10.29 5.70 -5.36
CA LEU A 57 -11.14 4.59 -5.75
C LEU A 57 -12.39 4.55 -4.86
N PRO A 58 -13.57 4.32 -5.45
CA PRO A 58 -14.79 4.26 -4.67
C PRO A 58 -14.73 3.03 -3.74
N PRO A 59 -15.16 3.15 -2.47
CA PRO A 59 -15.00 2.08 -1.48
C PRO A 59 -15.73 0.81 -1.94
N GLN A 60 -15.25 -0.38 -1.61
CA GLN A 60 -15.90 -1.64 -2.05
C GLN A 60 -17.41 -1.70 -1.74
N LYS A 61 -17.85 -1.13 -0.60
CA LYS A 61 -19.29 -1.01 -0.27
C LYS A 61 -20.12 -0.26 -1.32
N SER A 62 -19.50 0.64 -2.10
CA SER A 62 -20.16 1.31 -3.21
C SER A 62 -20.41 0.37 -4.39
N HIS A 63 -19.54 -0.62 -4.63
CA HIS A 63 -19.74 -1.61 -5.68
C HIS A 63 -20.93 -2.52 -5.35
N ASP A 64 -21.01 -3.02 -4.11
CA ASP A 64 -22.15 -3.86 -3.68
C ASP A 64 -23.50 -3.12 -3.82
N LEU A 65 -23.53 -1.82 -3.47
CA LEU A 65 -24.72 -0.99 -3.61
C LEU A 65 -25.05 -0.72 -5.09
N LEU A 66 -24.03 -0.51 -5.92
CA LEU A 66 -24.21 -0.34 -7.36
C LEU A 66 -24.76 -1.62 -7.99
N GLU A 67 -24.26 -2.79 -7.59
CA GLU A 67 -24.72 -4.08 -8.08
C GLU A 67 -26.18 -4.37 -7.68
N GLN A 68 -26.56 -4.06 -6.44
CA GLN A 68 -27.96 -4.12 -6.01
C GLN A 68 -28.87 -3.19 -6.85
N LYS A 69 -28.39 -1.97 -7.16
CA LYS A 69 -29.15 -1.03 -8.00
C LYS A 69 -29.28 -1.53 -9.43
N ILE A 70 -28.23 -2.12 -10.00
CA ILE A 70 -28.24 -2.72 -11.33
C ILE A 70 -29.26 -3.86 -11.37
N GLN A 71 -29.18 -4.80 -10.43
CA GLN A 71 -30.12 -5.92 -10.35
C GLN A 71 -31.58 -5.46 -10.19
N PHE A 72 -31.81 -4.43 -9.38
CA PHE A 72 -33.15 -3.84 -9.24
C PHE A 72 -33.67 -3.24 -10.56
N LEU A 73 -32.82 -2.52 -11.29
CA LEU A 73 -33.18 -1.92 -12.58
C LEU A 73 -33.45 -2.99 -13.63
N GLU A 74 -32.61 -4.03 -13.71
CA GLU A 74 -32.80 -5.17 -14.62
C GLU A 74 -34.14 -5.86 -14.37
N ASN A 75 -34.46 -6.17 -13.13
CA ASN A 75 -35.75 -6.75 -12.75
C ASN A 75 -36.92 -5.86 -13.15
N LYS A 76 -36.79 -4.54 -12.96
CA LYS A 76 -37.84 -3.59 -13.34
C LYS A 76 -38.03 -3.52 -14.84
N ILE A 77 -36.94 -3.54 -15.61
CA ILE A 77 -36.98 -3.59 -17.08
C ILE A 77 -37.69 -4.86 -17.55
N ASP A 78 -37.37 -6.02 -16.98
CA ASP A 78 -38.02 -7.30 -17.33
C ASP A 78 -39.52 -7.30 -17.01
N VAL A 79 -39.91 -6.76 -15.85
CA VAL A 79 -41.33 -6.62 -15.48
C VAL A 79 -42.07 -5.69 -16.44
N GLU A 80 -41.50 -4.54 -16.78
CA GLU A 80 -42.14 -3.60 -17.70
C GLU A 80 -42.19 -4.14 -19.13
N ALA A 81 -41.16 -4.86 -19.59
CA ALA A 81 -41.17 -5.56 -20.88
C ALA A 81 -42.32 -6.58 -20.95
N LYS A 82 -42.46 -7.43 -19.93
CA LYS A 82 -43.59 -8.39 -19.84
C LYS A 82 -44.96 -7.70 -19.78
N ARG A 83 -45.04 -6.50 -19.18
CA ARG A 83 -46.29 -5.72 -19.18
C ARG A 83 -46.58 -5.15 -20.57
N LEU A 84 -45.55 -4.70 -21.28
CA LEU A 84 -45.66 -4.21 -22.64
C LEU A 84 -46.15 -5.33 -23.58
N ASP A 85 -45.56 -6.52 -23.51
CA ASP A 85 -45.99 -7.70 -24.29
C ASP A 85 -47.47 -8.01 -24.07
N LYS A 86 -47.91 -8.03 -22.79
CA LYS A 86 -49.33 -8.25 -22.46
C LYS A 86 -50.27 -7.17 -22.99
N ILE A 87 -49.79 -5.94 -23.14
CA ILE A 87 -50.57 -4.84 -23.73
C ILE A 87 -50.61 -5.02 -25.24
N GLU A 88 -49.48 -5.39 -25.86
CA GLU A 88 -49.39 -5.68 -27.28
C GLU A 88 -50.34 -6.82 -27.69
N ASP A 89 -50.35 -7.93 -26.94
CA ASP A 89 -51.26 -9.06 -27.15
C ASP A 89 -52.73 -8.64 -27.11
N LYS A 90 -53.11 -7.78 -26.16
CA LYS A 90 -54.48 -7.29 -26.02
C LYS A 90 -54.90 -6.36 -27.16
N ILE A 91 -53.99 -5.56 -27.69
CA ILE A 91 -54.26 -4.60 -28.76
C ILE A 91 -54.30 -5.32 -30.11
N TYR A 92 -53.31 -6.17 -30.39
CA TYR A 92 -53.16 -6.81 -31.70
C TYR A 92 -53.86 -8.16 -31.81
N LYS A 93 -54.44 -8.70 -30.72
CA LYS A 93 -55.19 -9.98 -30.69
C LYS A 93 -54.50 -11.08 -31.52
N ARG A 94 -53.21 -11.31 -31.29
CA ARG A 94 -52.53 -12.50 -31.80
C ARG A 94 -52.84 -13.71 -30.92
#